data_AF-A0A3D3EWJ9-F1
#
_entry.id   AF-A0A3D3EWJ9-F1
#
_cell.length_a   1.000
_cell.length_b   1.000
_cell.length_c   1.000
_cell.angle_alpha   90.00
_cell.angle_beta   90.00
_cell.angle_gamma   90.00
#
_symmetry.space_group_name_H-M   'P 1'
#
loop_
_entity.id
_entity.type
_entity.pdbx_description
1 polymer ?
#
loop_
_entity_poly.entity_id
_entity_poly.type
_entity_poly.pdbx_seq_one_letter_code
_entity_poly.pdbx_strand_id
1 'polypeptide(L)'
;VFESWASKYIESGVLASLDELIAEDDDFDEADLNDVYPVFRNSNTFNDTLYSFPFNKSVRAYFYNKDDFYRAGLDPDYFPKTWGEFKEYALKLTRDTDNDGVNDQFGTNFNVNEWQFVNLLHQAGGTLIDEEGRPTLNSAMGVEALSYVTDMMFKDKSVYLVREYEGQNDFLAGVVAMYEGSSVSITHMRQQPINFNIGYAPLPTYRTAQSAVSGANIVIFKSGDRKRERAAWEFIKWFTDTDQTARWS
;
A
#
# COMPACT_ATOMS: atom_id res chain seq x y z
N VAL A 1 1.53 11.02 -10.59
CA VAL A 1 2.64 10.11 -10.95
C VAL A 1 3.12 9.36 -9.71
N PHE A 2 3.58 8.12 -9.84
CA PHE A 2 4.26 7.43 -8.74
C PHE A 2 5.69 7.97 -8.55
N GLU A 3 6.30 7.75 -7.40
CA GLU A 3 7.69 8.15 -7.09
C GLU A 3 8.67 7.61 -8.15
N SER A 4 8.50 6.35 -8.55
CA SER A 4 9.33 5.68 -9.57
C SER A 4 9.16 6.27 -10.98
N TRP A 5 8.08 7.00 -11.23
CA TRP A 5 7.87 7.73 -12.49
C TRP A 5 8.41 9.15 -12.37
N ALA A 6 8.23 9.78 -11.20
CA ALA A 6 8.79 11.09 -10.91
C ALA A 6 10.32 11.07 -11.09
N SER A 7 11.03 10.05 -10.59
CA SER A 7 12.49 9.94 -10.79
C SER A 7 12.90 10.00 -12.26
N LYS A 8 12.21 9.28 -13.15
CA LYS A 8 12.48 9.33 -14.60
C LYS A 8 12.23 10.72 -15.21
N TYR A 9 11.20 11.42 -14.73
CA TYR A 9 10.93 12.79 -15.19
C TYR A 9 11.95 13.80 -14.65
N ILE A 10 12.46 13.59 -13.44
CA ILE A 10 13.52 14.40 -12.84
C ILE A 10 14.82 14.21 -13.61
N GLU A 11 15.22 12.96 -13.88
CA GLU A 11 16.43 12.63 -14.65
C GLU A 11 16.40 13.18 -16.07
N SER A 12 15.22 13.25 -16.70
CA SER A 12 15.05 13.87 -18.02
C SER A 12 14.95 15.40 -17.98
N GLY A 13 14.97 16.00 -16.78
CA GLY A 13 14.99 17.44 -16.58
C GLY A 13 13.68 18.17 -16.94
N VAL A 14 12.57 17.43 -17.06
CA VAL A 14 11.29 17.97 -17.55
C VAL A 14 10.34 18.46 -16.46
N LEU A 15 10.63 18.19 -15.18
CA LEU A 15 9.82 18.70 -14.06
C LEU A 15 10.32 20.06 -13.57
N ALA A 16 9.38 20.95 -13.24
CA ALA A 16 9.67 22.18 -12.52
C ALA A 16 10.01 21.85 -11.05
N SER A 17 10.90 22.65 -10.45
CA SER A 17 11.16 22.59 -9.00
C SER A 17 9.98 23.20 -8.25
N LEU A 18 9.45 22.49 -7.26
CA LEU A 18 8.44 23.05 -6.36
C LEU A 18 9.09 24.01 -5.35
N ASP A 19 10.35 23.81 -4.97
CA ASP A 19 11.05 24.74 -4.08
C ASP A 19 11.17 26.14 -4.69
N GLU A 20 11.41 26.23 -6.00
CA GLU A 20 11.42 27.53 -6.71
C GLU A 20 10.04 28.18 -6.73
N LEU A 21 8.97 27.39 -6.78
CA LEU A 21 7.60 27.90 -6.78
C LEU A 21 7.17 28.34 -5.38
N ILE A 22 7.53 27.56 -4.36
CA ILE A 22 7.34 27.87 -2.94
C ILE A 22 8.11 29.15 -2.57
N ALA A 23 9.36 29.29 -3.00
CA ALA A 23 10.16 30.49 -2.72
C ALA A 23 9.60 31.76 -3.39
N GLU A 24 8.72 31.62 -4.38
CA GLU A 24 8.05 32.73 -5.09
C GLU A 24 6.64 33.02 -4.54
N ASP A 25 6.19 32.28 -3.53
CA ASP A 25 4.83 32.28 -3.02
C ASP A 25 4.77 32.80 -1.60
N ASP A 26 4.21 34.00 -1.43
CA ASP A 26 4.08 34.66 -0.13
C ASP A 26 2.98 34.02 0.75
N ASP A 27 2.10 33.19 0.17
CA ASP A 27 0.94 32.56 0.83
C ASP A 27 1.19 31.08 1.19
N PHE A 28 2.42 30.57 1.02
CA PHE A 28 2.80 29.22 1.39
C PHE A 28 4.14 29.22 2.15
N ASP A 29 4.13 28.75 3.39
CA ASP A 29 5.30 28.81 4.26
C ASP A 29 5.77 27.42 4.76
N GLU A 30 6.76 27.44 5.65
CA GLU A 30 7.31 26.21 6.22
C GLU A 30 6.29 25.47 7.11
N ALA A 31 5.33 26.17 7.70
CA ALA A 31 4.27 25.55 8.50
C ALA A 31 3.31 24.75 7.59
N ASP A 32 2.94 25.29 6.44
CA ASP A 32 2.15 24.58 5.44
C ASP A 32 2.86 23.31 4.95
N LEU A 33 4.16 23.42 4.66
CA LEU A 33 4.96 22.26 4.29
C LEU A 33 5.06 21.25 5.45
N ASN A 34 5.21 21.71 6.69
CA ASN A 34 5.32 20.83 7.85
C ASN A 34 4.00 20.15 8.25
N ASP A 35 2.84 20.62 7.78
CA ASP A 35 1.56 19.92 7.90
C ASP A 35 1.54 18.60 7.09
N VAL A 36 2.40 18.50 6.08
CA VAL A 36 2.59 17.25 5.31
C VAL A 36 3.50 16.29 6.08
N TYR A 37 3.01 15.06 6.30
CA TYR A 37 3.76 14.00 6.98
C TYR A 37 5.19 13.84 6.41
N PRO A 38 6.23 13.74 7.27
CA PRO A 38 7.62 13.69 6.82
C PRO A 38 7.90 12.59 5.81
N VAL A 39 7.29 11.40 5.96
CA VAL A 39 7.47 10.29 5.01
C VAL A 39 6.99 10.64 3.59
N PHE A 40 5.92 11.45 3.46
CA PHE A 40 5.42 11.88 2.17
C PHE A 40 6.29 12.99 1.57
N ARG A 41 6.79 13.92 2.38
CA ARG A 41 7.73 14.95 1.90
C ARG A 41 9.02 14.33 1.41
N ASN A 42 9.61 13.44 2.21
CA ASN A 42 10.85 12.76 1.87
C ASN A 42 10.71 11.91 0.60
N SER A 43 9.57 11.23 0.42
CA SER A 43 9.33 10.42 -0.80
C SER A 43 9.17 11.26 -2.07
N ASN A 44 8.97 12.57 -1.94
CA ASN A 44 8.78 13.52 -3.03
C ASN A 44 10.01 14.42 -3.28
N THR A 45 11.06 14.26 -2.46
CA THR A 45 12.30 15.04 -2.51
C THR A 45 13.39 14.23 -3.20
N PHE A 46 14.13 14.85 -4.13
CA PHE A 46 15.24 14.23 -4.83
C PHE A 46 16.43 15.19 -4.89
N ASN A 47 17.61 14.74 -4.45
CA ASN A 47 18.80 15.58 -4.29
C ASN A 47 18.49 16.91 -3.57
N ASP A 48 17.83 16.81 -2.42
CA ASP A 48 17.41 17.94 -1.57
C ASP A 48 16.45 18.93 -2.25
N THR A 49 15.84 18.57 -3.39
CA THR A 49 14.85 19.40 -4.10
C THR A 49 13.48 18.73 -4.13
N LEU A 50 12.42 19.47 -3.76
CA LEU A 50 11.05 18.98 -3.87
C LEU A 50 10.56 19.10 -5.32
N TYR A 51 10.20 17.97 -5.95
CA TYR A 51 9.76 17.93 -7.36
C TYR A 51 8.30 17.53 -7.55
N SER A 52 7.71 16.91 -6.53
CA SER A 52 6.33 16.47 -6.57
C SER A 52 5.66 16.73 -5.23
N PHE A 53 4.33 16.79 -5.21
CA PHE A 53 3.57 16.99 -3.98
C PHE A 53 2.66 15.78 -3.73
N PRO A 54 2.61 15.24 -2.49
CA PRO A 54 1.77 14.11 -2.19
C PRO A 54 0.28 14.47 -2.31
N PHE A 55 -0.48 13.57 -2.92
CA PHE A 55 -1.91 13.78 -3.15
C PHE A 55 -2.76 12.59 -2.72
N ASN A 56 -2.51 11.42 -3.32
CA ASN A 56 -3.29 10.23 -3.06
C ASN A 56 -2.35 9.16 -2.49
N LYS A 57 -2.36 9.01 -1.16
CA LYS A 57 -1.50 8.06 -0.43
C LYS A 57 -2.31 6.94 0.18
N SER A 58 -1.72 5.76 0.16
CA SER A 58 -2.31 4.57 0.75
C SER A 58 -1.23 3.66 1.35
N VAL A 59 -1.65 2.92 2.36
CA VAL A 59 -0.91 1.77 2.90
C VAL A 59 -1.62 0.49 2.48
N ARG A 60 -0.92 -0.65 2.58
CA ARG A 60 -1.59 -1.95 2.51
C ARG A 60 -2.22 -2.29 3.84
N ALA A 61 -3.40 -2.88 3.78
CA ALA A 61 -4.18 -3.28 4.94
C ALA A 61 -4.87 -4.62 4.65
N TYR A 62 -5.26 -5.29 5.74
CA TYR A 62 -6.14 -6.44 5.65
C TYR A 62 -7.59 -6.03 5.85
N PHE A 63 -8.46 -6.61 5.03
CA PHE A 63 -9.89 -6.66 5.20
C PHE A 63 -10.26 -8.13 5.42
N TYR A 64 -11.13 -8.43 6.38
CA TYR A 64 -11.42 -9.83 6.70
C TYR A 64 -12.91 -10.05 6.98
N ASN A 65 -13.37 -11.25 6.66
CA ASN A 65 -14.74 -11.67 6.91
C ASN A 65 -14.87 -12.15 8.37
N LYS A 66 -15.49 -11.34 9.21
CA LYS A 66 -15.72 -11.66 10.63
C LYS A 66 -16.62 -12.88 10.81
N ASP A 67 -17.55 -13.09 9.90
CA ASP A 67 -18.47 -14.24 9.96
C ASP A 67 -17.71 -15.54 9.65
N ASP A 68 -16.69 -15.48 8.79
CA ASP A 68 -15.76 -16.61 8.59
C ASP A 68 -14.91 -16.91 9.81
N PHE A 69 -14.41 -15.88 10.50
CA PHE A 69 -13.68 -16.04 11.75
C PHE A 69 -14.56 -16.75 12.78
N TYR A 70 -15.78 -16.25 12.99
CA TYR A 70 -16.74 -16.89 13.90
C TYR A 70 -17.04 -18.34 13.52
N ARG A 71 -17.31 -18.63 12.23
CA ARG A 71 -17.56 -20.00 11.75
C ARG A 71 -16.37 -20.93 11.96
N ALA A 72 -15.14 -20.42 11.91
CA ALA A 72 -13.91 -21.17 12.16
C ALA A 72 -13.57 -21.28 13.66
N GLY A 73 -14.43 -20.77 14.56
CA GLY A 73 -14.18 -20.75 16.00
C GLY A 73 -13.10 -19.75 16.43
N LEU A 74 -12.83 -18.74 15.61
CA LEU A 74 -11.94 -17.62 15.91
C LEU A 74 -12.74 -16.45 16.46
N ASP A 75 -12.08 -15.57 17.20
CA ASP A 75 -12.68 -14.31 17.67
C ASP A 75 -12.85 -13.35 16.48
N PRO A 76 -14.09 -12.95 16.11
CA PRO A 76 -14.36 -12.08 14.97
C PRO A 76 -13.81 -10.65 15.12
N ASP A 77 -13.40 -10.24 16.32
CA ASP A 77 -12.83 -8.91 16.57
C ASP A 77 -11.31 -8.94 16.78
N TYR A 78 -10.69 -10.13 16.75
CA TYR A 78 -9.25 -10.32 16.85
C TYR A 78 -8.63 -10.69 15.51
N PHE A 79 -7.91 -9.74 14.91
CA PHE A 79 -7.07 -10.02 13.75
C PHE A 79 -5.66 -10.47 14.18
N PRO A 80 -5.08 -11.52 13.57
CA PRO A 80 -3.75 -12.03 13.91
C PRO A 80 -2.67 -10.96 13.77
N LYS A 81 -1.82 -10.81 14.79
CA LYS A 81 -0.86 -9.69 14.86
C LYS A 81 0.52 -10.05 14.35
N THR A 82 0.84 -11.33 14.27
CA THR A 82 2.17 -11.81 13.87
C THR A 82 2.07 -12.71 12.65
N TRP A 83 3.18 -12.87 11.91
CA TRP A 83 3.26 -13.83 10.81
C TRP A 83 2.86 -15.26 11.21
N GLY A 84 3.22 -15.69 12.41
CA GLY A 84 2.88 -17.00 12.96
C GLY A 84 1.37 -17.15 13.18
N GLU A 85 0.75 -16.21 13.91
CA GLU A 85 -0.71 -16.21 14.12
C GLU A 85 -1.47 -16.12 12.80
N PHE A 86 -0.99 -15.28 11.87
CA PHE A 86 -1.63 -15.09 10.58
C PHE A 86 -1.64 -16.39 9.75
N LYS A 87 -0.52 -17.11 9.76
CA LYS A 87 -0.40 -18.42 9.12
C LYS A 87 -1.39 -19.43 9.70
N GLU A 88 -1.53 -19.48 11.03
CA GLU A 88 -2.49 -20.37 11.70
C GLU A 88 -3.94 -20.01 11.36
N TYR A 89 -4.26 -18.72 11.30
CA TYR A 89 -5.60 -18.24 10.96
C TYR A 89 -5.92 -18.55 9.50
N ALA A 90 -4.99 -18.27 8.58
CA ALA A 90 -5.15 -18.59 7.17
C ALA A 90 -5.42 -20.09 6.95
N LEU A 91 -4.71 -20.97 7.66
CA LEU A 91 -4.97 -22.42 7.63
C LEU A 91 -6.39 -22.76 8.10
N LYS A 92 -6.85 -22.22 9.23
CA LYS A 92 -8.21 -22.48 9.75
C LYS A 92 -9.32 -21.96 8.86
N LEU A 93 -9.05 -20.89 8.11
CA LEU A 93 -10.00 -20.22 7.23
C LEU A 93 -10.00 -20.80 5.80
N THR A 94 -9.08 -21.71 5.50
CA THR A 94 -9.02 -22.42 4.23
C THR A 94 -9.96 -23.62 4.27
N ARG A 95 -10.87 -23.73 3.30
CA ARG A 95 -11.93 -24.74 3.28
C ARG A 95 -12.15 -25.29 1.87
N ASP A 96 -12.23 -26.61 1.82
CA ASP A 96 -12.86 -27.38 0.75
C ASP A 96 -14.28 -27.70 1.25
N THR A 97 -15.29 -27.07 0.64
CA THR A 97 -16.67 -27.12 1.13
C THR A 97 -17.49 -28.22 0.48
N ASP A 98 -17.09 -28.70 -0.70
CA ASP A 98 -17.75 -29.80 -1.40
C ASP A 98 -16.99 -31.15 -1.27
N ASN A 99 -15.81 -31.13 -0.67
CA ASN A 99 -14.90 -32.27 -0.43
C ASN A 99 -14.38 -32.91 -1.74
N ASP A 100 -14.23 -32.13 -2.81
CA ASP A 100 -13.67 -32.61 -4.08
C ASP A 100 -12.12 -32.69 -4.09
N GLY A 101 -11.47 -32.22 -3.02
CA GLY A 101 -10.02 -32.17 -2.86
C GLY A 101 -9.40 -30.84 -3.30
N VAL A 102 -10.21 -29.84 -3.65
CA VAL A 102 -9.83 -28.49 -4.04
C VAL A 102 -10.44 -27.48 -3.06
N ASN A 103 -9.66 -26.49 -2.64
CA ASN A 103 -10.16 -25.46 -1.74
C ASN A 103 -11.10 -24.51 -2.50
N ASP A 104 -12.34 -24.37 -2.04
CA ASP A 104 -13.31 -23.36 -2.49
C ASP A 104 -13.01 -21.98 -1.90
N GLN A 105 -12.49 -21.97 -0.67
CA GLN A 105 -12.11 -20.77 0.06
C GLN A 105 -10.69 -20.90 0.57
N PHE A 106 -9.92 -19.82 0.42
CA PHE A 106 -8.57 -19.70 0.92
C PHE A 106 -8.54 -18.76 2.13
N GLY A 107 -7.59 -19.00 3.03
CA GLY A 107 -7.40 -18.16 4.21
C GLY A 107 -7.01 -16.73 3.86
N THR A 108 -6.17 -16.55 2.84
CA THR A 108 -5.75 -15.23 2.37
C THR A 108 -5.47 -15.18 0.88
N ASN A 109 -5.34 -13.97 0.33
CA ASN A 109 -4.81 -13.74 -1.00
C ASN A 109 -3.30 -13.43 -1.00
N PHE A 110 -2.67 -13.58 -2.17
CA PHE A 110 -1.39 -12.95 -2.49
C PHE A 110 -1.43 -12.36 -3.90
N ASN A 111 -1.08 -11.08 -4.00
CA ASN A 111 -0.90 -10.38 -5.26
C ASN A 111 0.58 -10.46 -5.65
N VAL A 112 0.90 -10.97 -6.84
CA VAL A 112 2.28 -10.99 -7.35
C VAL A 112 2.68 -9.59 -7.79
N ASN A 113 3.01 -8.73 -6.83
CA ASN A 113 3.52 -7.39 -7.05
C ASN A 113 4.63 -7.02 -6.06
N GLU A 114 5.39 -6.01 -6.43
CA GLU A 114 6.52 -5.49 -5.67
C GLU A 114 6.08 -4.94 -4.31
N TRP A 115 4.92 -4.27 -4.24
CA TRP A 115 4.50 -3.60 -3.01
C TRP A 115 4.23 -4.59 -1.87
N GLN A 116 3.62 -5.75 -2.16
CA GLN A 116 3.42 -6.79 -1.15
C GLN A 116 4.75 -7.38 -0.69
N PHE A 117 5.65 -7.69 -1.62
CA PHE A 117 6.97 -8.23 -1.30
C PHE A 117 7.81 -7.24 -0.46
N VAL A 118 7.78 -5.95 -0.80
CA VAL A 118 8.49 -4.91 -0.04
C VAL A 118 8.00 -4.83 1.41
N ASN A 119 6.69 -4.93 1.64
CA ASN A 119 6.15 -4.99 2.99
C ASN A 119 6.66 -6.21 3.76
N LEU A 120 6.63 -7.40 3.13
CA LEU A 120 7.15 -8.62 3.76
C LEU A 120 8.65 -8.51 4.07
N LEU A 121 9.43 -7.94 3.15
CA LEU A 121 10.87 -7.71 3.33
C LEU A 121 11.14 -6.77 4.51
N HIS A 122 10.40 -5.66 4.62
CA HIS A 122 10.53 -4.72 5.73
C HIS A 122 10.11 -5.33 7.07
N GLN A 123 9.04 -6.12 7.11
CA GLN A 123 8.63 -6.87 8.30
C GLN A 123 9.69 -7.89 8.75
N ALA A 124 10.40 -8.50 7.79
CA ALA A 124 11.60 -9.30 8.05
C ALA A 124 12.84 -8.48 8.39
N GLY A 125 12.78 -7.15 8.40
CA GLY A 125 13.91 -6.27 8.74
C GLY A 125 14.92 -6.09 7.61
N GLY A 126 14.56 -6.45 6.38
CA GLY A 126 15.37 -6.18 5.19
C GLY A 126 14.97 -4.89 4.47
N THR A 127 15.81 -4.49 3.51
CA THR A 127 15.58 -3.36 2.61
C THR A 127 15.82 -3.79 1.16
N LEU A 128 15.22 -3.07 0.21
CA LEU A 128 15.44 -3.31 -1.23
C LEU A 128 16.87 -2.92 -1.66
N ILE A 129 17.38 -1.84 -1.07
CA ILE A 129 18.64 -1.20 -1.39
C ILE A 129 19.31 -0.80 -0.07
N ASP A 130 20.63 -0.85 0.02
CA ASP A 130 21.41 -0.35 1.16
C ASP A 130 21.74 1.15 1.04
N GLU A 131 22.45 1.69 2.04
CA GLU A 131 22.84 3.11 2.10
C GLU A 131 23.80 3.50 0.95
N GLU A 132 24.52 2.54 0.37
CA GLU A 132 25.40 2.75 -0.78
C GLU A 132 24.70 2.61 -2.14
N GLY A 133 23.38 2.39 -2.15
CA GLY A 133 22.61 2.25 -3.37
C GLY A 133 22.70 0.86 -4.02
N ARG A 134 23.21 -0.15 -3.31
CA ARG A 134 23.33 -1.52 -3.83
C ARG A 134 22.06 -2.32 -3.53
N PRO A 135 21.57 -3.15 -4.47
CA PRO A 135 20.38 -3.96 -4.25
C PRO A 135 20.64 -5.05 -3.20
N THR A 136 19.74 -5.17 -2.23
CA THR A 136 19.82 -6.09 -1.07
C THR A 136 18.60 -7.00 -0.91
N LEU A 137 17.68 -6.99 -1.88
CA LEU A 137 16.46 -7.81 -1.85
C LEU A 137 16.71 -9.33 -1.78
N ASN A 138 17.90 -9.80 -2.17
CA ASN A 138 18.30 -11.20 -2.12
C ASN A 138 19.04 -11.58 -0.82
N SER A 139 19.04 -10.70 0.18
CA SER A 139 19.58 -10.97 1.52
C SER A 139 18.85 -12.13 2.21
N ALA A 140 19.40 -12.61 3.32
CA ALA A 140 18.74 -13.62 4.15
C ALA A 140 17.31 -13.20 4.56
N MET A 141 17.07 -11.92 4.81
CA MET A 141 15.74 -11.39 5.15
C MET A 141 14.79 -11.43 3.95
N GLY A 142 15.28 -11.20 2.73
CA GLY A 142 14.49 -11.35 1.51
C GLY A 142 14.13 -12.80 1.20
N VAL A 143 15.07 -13.73 1.42
CA VAL A 143 14.80 -15.17 1.31
C VAL A 143 13.78 -15.61 2.36
N GLU A 144 13.89 -15.12 3.61
CA GLU A 144 12.94 -15.40 4.69
C GLU A 144 11.53 -14.88 4.37
N ALA A 145 11.43 -13.63 3.91
CA ALA A 145 10.17 -13.02 3.48
C ALA A 145 9.48 -13.79 2.34
N LEU A 146 10.25 -14.19 1.31
CA LEU A 146 9.70 -14.98 0.20
C LEU A 146 9.34 -16.41 0.63
N SER A 147 10.13 -17.01 1.51
CA SER A 147 9.87 -18.36 2.04
C SER A 147 8.59 -18.40 2.87
N TYR A 148 8.32 -17.35 3.65
CA TYR A 148 7.09 -17.24 4.43
C TYR A 148 5.84 -17.37 3.56
N VAL A 149 5.74 -16.57 2.49
CA VAL A 149 4.57 -16.61 1.61
C VAL A 149 4.53 -17.87 0.73
N THR A 150 5.68 -18.33 0.24
CA THR A 150 5.71 -19.54 -0.61
C THR A 150 5.38 -20.81 0.19
N ASP A 151 5.75 -20.88 1.47
CA ASP A 151 5.32 -21.96 2.35
C ASP A 151 3.81 -21.95 2.57
N MET A 152 3.22 -20.78 2.83
CA MET A 152 1.76 -20.65 2.94
C MET A 152 1.03 -21.06 1.65
N MET A 153 1.62 -20.77 0.50
CA MET A 153 1.04 -21.08 -0.81
C MET A 153 1.17 -22.55 -1.18
N PHE A 154 2.37 -23.13 -1.05
CA PHE A 154 2.66 -24.46 -1.61
C PHE A 154 2.58 -25.59 -0.59
N LYS A 155 2.92 -25.33 0.67
CA LYS A 155 2.84 -26.35 1.73
C LYS A 155 1.48 -26.33 2.40
N ASP A 156 1.04 -25.15 2.83
CA ASP A 156 -0.21 -24.99 3.57
C ASP A 156 -1.44 -24.87 2.66
N LYS A 157 -1.22 -24.52 1.38
CA LYS A 157 -2.27 -24.29 0.38
C LYS A 157 -3.36 -23.32 0.85
N SER A 158 -2.97 -22.35 1.68
CA SER A 158 -3.88 -21.39 2.33
C SER A 158 -3.97 -20.04 1.61
N VAL A 159 -3.20 -19.88 0.53
CA VAL A 159 -3.08 -18.63 -0.23
C VAL A 159 -3.70 -18.80 -1.61
N TYR A 160 -4.64 -17.91 -1.93
CA TYR A 160 -5.13 -17.72 -3.28
C TYR A 160 -4.22 -16.76 -4.04
N LEU A 161 -3.71 -17.18 -5.20
CA LEU A 161 -2.92 -16.33 -6.08
C LEU A 161 -3.87 -15.47 -6.92
N VAL A 162 -3.97 -14.18 -6.59
CA VAL A 162 -4.84 -13.26 -7.32
C VAL A 162 -4.33 -13.09 -8.74
N ARG A 163 -5.26 -13.14 -9.68
CA ARG A 163 -5.00 -12.75 -11.07
C ARG A 163 -5.43 -11.29 -11.24
N GLU A 164 -4.57 -10.51 -11.88
CA GLU A 164 -4.87 -9.12 -12.24
C GLU A 164 -5.28 -8.26 -11.03
N TYR A 165 -6.34 -7.45 -11.15
CA TYR A 165 -6.81 -6.48 -10.14
C TYR A 165 -8.08 -6.96 -9.41
N GLU A 166 -8.36 -8.27 -9.38
CA GLU A 166 -9.65 -8.81 -8.93
C GLU A 166 -9.73 -9.14 -7.43
N GLY A 167 -8.63 -9.03 -6.67
CA GLY A 167 -8.59 -9.53 -5.28
C GLY A 167 -9.67 -8.98 -4.33
N GLN A 168 -10.15 -7.75 -4.55
CA GLN A 168 -11.28 -7.19 -3.79
C GLN A 168 -12.62 -7.83 -4.17
N ASN A 169 -12.80 -8.23 -5.44
CA ASN A 169 -13.97 -8.97 -5.88
C ASN A 169 -13.91 -10.43 -5.39
N ASP A 170 -12.73 -11.05 -5.37
CA ASP A 170 -12.51 -12.38 -4.79
C ASP A 170 -12.91 -12.41 -3.30
N PHE A 171 -12.54 -11.38 -2.54
CA PHE A 171 -12.95 -11.21 -1.15
C PHE A 171 -14.47 -11.08 -1.00
N LEU A 172 -15.09 -10.20 -1.79
CA LEU A 172 -16.55 -10.01 -1.77
C LEU A 172 -17.32 -11.26 -2.20
N ALA A 173 -16.74 -12.09 -3.07
CA ALA A 173 -17.28 -13.38 -3.48
C ALA A 173 -17.04 -14.50 -2.45
N GLY A 174 -16.25 -14.26 -1.40
CA GLY A 174 -15.90 -15.24 -0.38
C GLY A 174 -14.81 -16.25 -0.79
N VAL A 175 -14.09 -15.99 -1.89
CA VAL A 175 -12.96 -16.83 -2.33
C VAL A 175 -11.80 -16.75 -1.36
N VAL A 176 -11.61 -15.60 -0.71
CA VAL A 176 -10.61 -15.39 0.35
C VAL A 176 -11.26 -14.84 1.61
N ALA A 177 -10.88 -15.38 2.78
CA ALA A 177 -11.40 -14.93 4.07
C ALA A 177 -10.71 -13.66 4.60
N MET A 178 -9.42 -13.49 4.27
CA MET A 178 -8.62 -12.32 4.58
C MET A 178 -8.02 -11.76 3.28
N TYR A 179 -8.28 -10.50 2.99
CA TYR A 179 -7.82 -9.82 1.80
C TYR A 179 -6.84 -8.72 2.14
N GLU A 180 -5.60 -8.88 1.69
CA GLU A 180 -4.60 -7.82 1.64
C GLU A 180 -4.74 -7.00 0.36
N GLY A 181 -5.03 -5.71 0.54
CA GLY A 181 -5.17 -4.75 -0.54
C GLY A 181 -4.66 -3.37 -0.15
N SER A 182 -4.83 -2.41 -1.06
CA SER A 182 -4.67 -1.01 -0.68
C SER A 182 -5.79 -0.63 0.28
N SER A 183 -5.48 0.24 1.25
CA SER A 183 -6.49 0.88 2.12
C SER A 183 -7.63 1.52 1.32
N VAL A 184 -7.40 1.95 0.08
CA VAL A 184 -8.45 2.52 -0.80
C VAL A 184 -9.48 1.49 -1.28
N SER A 185 -9.19 0.19 -1.20
CA SER A 185 -10.11 -0.86 -1.65
C SER A 185 -11.43 -0.84 -0.88
N ILE A 186 -11.45 -0.30 0.35
CA ILE A 186 -12.69 -0.16 1.13
C ILE A 186 -13.73 0.70 0.45
N THR A 187 -13.31 1.73 -0.30
CA THR A 187 -14.22 2.62 -1.03
C THR A 187 -14.96 1.87 -2.12
N HIS A 188 -14.26 0.99 -2.86
CA HIS A 188 -14.91 0.10 -3.83
C HIS A 188 -15.80 -0.92 -3.14
N MET A 189 -15.30 -1.61 -2.11
CA MET A 189 -16.05 -2.69 -1.44
C MET A 189 -17.37 -2.19 -0.85
N ARG A 190 -17.38 -0.99 -0.26
CA ARG A 190 -18.60 -0.36 0.30
C ARG A 190 -19.67 -0.02 -0.75
N GLN A 191 -19.32 0.03 -2.03
CA GLN A 191 -20.26 0.25 -3.13
C GLN A 191 -20.91 -1.05 -3.63
N GLN A 192 -20.43 -2.20 -3.17
CA GLN A 192 -20.91 -3.51 -3.57
C GLN A 192 -21.90 -4.08 -2.53
N PRO A 193 -22.81 -4.98 -2.93
CA PRO A 193 -23.61 -5.72 -1.97
C PRO A 193 -22.71 -6.63 -1.13
N ILE A 194 -22.58 -6.34 0.16
CA ILE A 194 -21.83 -7.14 1.12
C ILE A 194 -22.83 -7.90 2.00
N ASN A 195 -22.67 -9.21 2.13
CA ASN A 195 -23.55 -10.09 2.91
C ASN A 195 -22.88 -10.66 4.18
N PHE A 196 -21.74 -10.10 4.59
CA PHE A 196 -21.01 -10.47 5.80
C PHE A 196 -20.41 -9.25 6.50
N ASN A 197 -20.00 -9.40 7.76
CA ASN A 197 -19.36 -8.31 8.50
C ASN A 197 -17.88 -8.18 8.12
N ILE A 198 -17.47 -7.03 7.58
CA ILE A 198 -16.07 -6.73 7.25
C ILE A 198 -15.35 -6.16 8.47
N GLY A 199 -14.22 -6.77 8.84
CA GLY A 199 -13.20 -6.18 9.70
C GLY A 199 -12.07 -5.58 8.89
N TYR A 200 -11.31 -4.67 9.50
CA TYR A 200 -10.11 -4.08 8.93
C TYR A 200 -8.96 -4.18 9.94
N ALA A 201 -7.74 -4.37 9.45
CA ALA A 201 -6.57 -4.54 10.29
C ALA A 201 -5.28 -4.07 9.59
N PRO A 202 -4.26 -3.64 10.36
CA PRO A 202 -2.92 -3.46 9.83
C PRO A 202 -2.32 -4.80 9.37
N LEU A 203 -1.22 -4.74 8.63
CA LEU A 203 -0.47 -5.95 8.27
C LEU A 203 0.08 -6.64 9.53
N PRO A 204 0.09 -7.98 9.58
CA PRO A 204 0.80 -8.72 10.63
C PRO A 204 2.29 -8.38 10.65
N THR A 205 2.87 -8.32 11.83
CA THR A 205 4.28 -7.96 12.03
C THR A 205 5.17 -9.19 12.17
N TYR A 206 6.48 -9.01 12.01
CA TYR A 206 7.45 -10.07 12.30
C TYR A 206 8.61 -9.57 13.17
N ARG A 207 9.76 -9.23 12.58
CA ARG A 207 10.88 -8.62 13.30
C ARG A 207 10.66 -7.13 13.47
N THR A 208 10.00 -6.51 12.50
CA THR A 208 9.58 -5.10 12.54
C THR A 208 8.09 -4.98 12.24
N ALA A 209 7.55 -3.80 12.51
CA ALA A 209 6.21 -3.37 12.12
C ALA A 209 6.23 -2.38 10.94
N GLN A 210 7.34 -2.32 10.19
CA GLN A 210 7.48 -1.40 9.08
C GLN A 210 6.55 -1.79 7.92
N SER A 211 6.01 -0.76 7.25
CA SER A 211 5.17 -0.91 6.06
C SER A 211 5.49 0.19 5.07
N ALA A 212 5.44 -0.14 3.78
CA ALA A 212 5.66 0.81 2.70
C ALA A 212 4.36 1.57 2.37
N VAL A 213 4.44 2.88 2.38
CA VAL A 213 3.41 3.76 1.83
C VAL A 213 3.60 3.84 0.32
N SER A 214 2.50 3.84 -0.43
CA SER A 214 2.50 4.09 -1.87
C SER A 214 1.41 5.10 -2.26
N GLY A 215 1.31 5.42 -3.54
CA GLY A 215 0.25 6.23 -4.11
C GLY A 215 0.75 7.38 -4.98
N ALA A 216 -0.18 8.05 -5.64
CA ALA A 216 0.15 9.06 -6.63
C ALA A 216 0.50 10.42 -6.00
N ASN A 217 1.50 11.07 -6.61
CA ASN A 217 1.90 12.46 -6.40
C ASN A 217 1.47 13.33 -7.58
N ILE A 218 1.48 14.64 -7.39
CA ILE A 218 1.28 15.63 -8.45
C ILE A 218 2.63 16.25 -8.81
N VAL A 219 2.87 16.46 -10.10
CA VAL A 219 4.08 17.09 -10.63
C VAL A 219 3.68 18.24 -11.55
N ILE A 220 4.58 19.21 -11.69
CA ILE A 220 4.47 20.28 -12.67
C ILE A 220 5.55 20.04 -13.72
N PHE A 221 5.16 19.89 -14.99
CA PHE A 221 6.12 19.87 -16.09
C PHE A 221 6.58 21.30 -16.41
N LYS A 222 7.87 21.46 -16.70
CA LYS A 222 8.40 22.72 -17.23
C LYS A 222 7.66 23.09 -18.49
N SER A 223 7.03 24.25 -18.47
CA SER A 223 6.22 24.72 -19.60
C SER A 223 6.94 25.76 -20.46
N GLY A 224 8.04 26.33 -19.93
CA GLY A 224 8.68 27.52 -20.51
C GLY A 224 7.90 28.82 -20.27
N ASP A 225 6.76 28.75 -19.60
CA ASP A 225 5.92 29.88 -19.21
C ASP A 225 5.70 29.85 -17.69
N ARG A 226 6.44 30.71 -16.97
CA ARG A 226 6.40 30.73 -15.51
C ARG A 226 5.00 31.03 -14.96
N LYS A 227 4.14 31.74 -15.70
CA LYS A 227 2.77 32.00 -15.27
C LYS A 227 1.93 30.72 -15.23
N ARG A 228 2.16 29.78 -16.16
CA ARG A 228 1.47 28.48 -16.17
C ARG A 228 1.94 27.59 -15.03
N GLU A 229 3.24 27.60 -14.75
CA GLU A 229 3.81 26.84 -13.64
C GLU A 229 3.27 27.34 -12.29
N ARG A 230 3.21 28.66 -12.09
CA ARG A 230 2.57 29.26 -10.90
C ARG A 230 1.08 28.92 -10.80
N ALA A 231 0.34 28.99 -11.91
CA ALA A 231 -1.08 28.60 -11.90
C ALA A 231 -1.28 27.10 -11.57
N ALA A 232 -0.38 26.23 -12.02
CA ALA A 232 -0.39 24.82 -11.66
C ALA A 232 -0.05 24.62 -10.17
N TRP A 233 0.86 25.43 -9.62
CA TRP A 233 1.18 25.43 -8.19
C TRP A 233 -0.01 25.86 -7.33
N GLU A 234 -0.71 26.94 -7.70
CA GLU A 234 -1.95 27.36 -7.03
C GLU A 234 -3.00 26.24 -6.99
N PHE A 235 -3.14 25.49 -8.10
CA PHE A 235 -4.01 24.32 -8.13
C PHE A 235 -3.54 23.23 -7.16
N ILE A 236 -2.24 22.94 -7.10
CA ILE A 236 -1.71 21.94 -6.14
C ILE A 236 -2.04 22.37 -4.72
N LYS A 237 -1.72 23.61 -4.32
CA LYS A 237 -2.03 24.13 -2.98
C LYS A 237 -3.50 23.94 -2.62
N TRP A 238 -4.41 24.42 -3.47
CA TRP A 238 -5.84 24.25 -3.26
C TRP A 238 -6.21 22.78 -3.17
N PHE A 239 -5.77 21.96 -4.12
CA PHE A 239 -6.20 20.57 -4.22
C PHE A 239 -5.69 19.69 -3.06
N THR A 240 -4.56 20.07 -2.45
CA THR A 240 -3.97 19.37 -1.32
C THR A 240 -4.13 20.13 0.00
N ASP A 241 -5.01 21.14 0.06
CA ASP A 241 -5.37 21.78 1.32
C ASP A 241 -6.14 20.79 2.24
N THR A 242 -6.27 21.15 3.51
CA THR A 242 -6.91 20.29 4.52
C THR A 242 -8.34 19.91 4.15
N ASP A 243 -9.14 20.86 3.67
CA ASP A 243 -10.56 20.64 3.37
C ASP A 243 -10.75 19.80 2.11
N GLN A 244 -9.97 20.05 1.05
CA GLN A 244 -10.00 19.27 -0.18
C GLN A 244 -9.49 17.85 0.06
N THR A 245 -8.41 17.68 0.83
CA THR A 245 -7.88 16.35 1.18
C THR A 245 -8.88 15.55 2.00
N ALA A 246 -9.51 16.18 2.99
CA ALA A 246 -10.57 15.55 3.80
C ALA A 246 -11.79 15.18 2.95
N ARG A 247 -12.14 15.98 1.94
CA ARG A 247 -13.24 15.69 1.01
C ARG A 247 -12.89 14.59 0.01
N TRP A 248 -11.63 14.50 -0.40
CA TRP A 248 -11.16 13.50 -1.36
C TRP A 248 -11.08 12.08 -0.75
N SER A 249 -10.71 12.00 0.54
CA SER A 249 -10.53 10.73 1.27
C SER A 249 -11.83 10.10 1.78
#